data_AF-A0A2H9Q378-F1
#
_entry.id   AF-A0A2H9Q378-F1
#
_cell.length_a   1.000
_cell.length_b   1.000
_cell.length_c   1.000
_cell.angle_alpha   90.00
_cell.angle_beta   90.00
_cell.angle_gamma   90.00
#
_symmetry.space_group_name_H-M   'P 1'
#
loop_
_entity.id
_entity.type
_entity.pdbx_description
1 polymer ?
#
loop_
_entity_poly.entity_id
_entity_poly.type
_entity_poly.pdbx_seq_one_letter_code
_entity_poly.pdbx_strand_id
1 'polypeptide(L)'
;MDNLKIPFFLPTFQVIPSLKIILPHIYLQPDFKERLPLFYAQRRKEVVETFVEGIPEVVNGTSYNFPIRLKWSDKLGLTNISVGFAAGLDLEDDVMPKFVPHNLGITNGYIAGIIAMQYVAELGKVNL
;
A
#
# COMPACT_ATOMS: atom_id res chain seq x y z
N MET A 1 -25.19 -19.87 -10.99
CA MET A 1 -24.46 -19.42 -9.79
C MET A 1 -24.06 -18.00 -10.08
N ASP A 2 -24.74 -17.03 -9.47
CA ASP A 2 -24.47 -15.62 -9.67
C ASP A 2 -23.03 -15.32 -9.24
N ASN A 3 -22.26 -14.74 -10.15
CA ASN A 3 -20.96 -14.16 -9.87
C ASN A 3 -21.16 -13.07 -8.81
N LEU A 4 -21.02 -13.45 -7.53
CA LEU A 4 -20.88 -12.51 -6.42
C LEU A 4 -19.65 -11.68 -6.75
N LYS A 5 -19.89 -10.53 -7.40
CA LYS A 5 -18.89 -9.49 -7.57
C LYS A 5 -18.48 -9.09 -6.16
N ILE A 6 -17.35 -9.63 -5.71
CA ILE A 6 -16.69 -9.17 -4.49
C ILE A 6 -16.58 -7.65 -4.66
N PRO A 7 -17.14 -6.84 -3.74
CA PRO A 7 -17.09 -5.40 -3.87
C PRO A 7 -15.62 -5.00 -4.02
N PHE A 8 -15.31 -4.38 -5.16
CA PHE A 8 -13.99 -3.82 -5.38
C PHE A 8 -13.87 -2.64 -4.40
N PHE A 9 -13.16 -2.86 -3.29
CA PHE A 9 -12.92 -1.81 -2.32
C PHE A 9 -11.97 -0.79 -2.96
N LEU A 10 -12.55 0.33 -3.38
CA LEU A 10 -11.77 1.44 -3.91
C LEU A 10 -10.89 2.00 -2.79
N PRO A 11 -9.61 2.25 -3.05
CA PRO A 11 -8.77 3.04 -2.15
C PRO A 11 -9.46 4.33 -1.76
N THR A 12 -9.51 4.64 -0.47
CA THR A 12 -10.02 5.93 0.01
C THR A 12 -9.03 6.59 0.94
N PHE A 13 -9.12 7.92 1.05
CA PHE A 13 -8.38 8.69 2.02
C PHE A 13 -9.36 9.47 2.89
N GLN A 14 -9.19 9.37 4.20
CA GLN A 14 -9.93 10.18 5.16
C GLN A 14 -9.03 11.30 5.66
N VAL A 15 -9.46 12.54 5.45
CA VAL A 15 -8.78 13.70 6.03
C VAL A 15 -9.27 13.88 7.46
N ILE A 16 -8.35 14.00 8.42
CA ILE A 16 -8.63 14.32 9.82
C ILE A 16 -8.05 15.71 10.11
N PRO A 17 -8.83 16.80 9.90
CA PRO A 17 -8.30 18.16 9.93
C PRO A 17 -7.69 18.56 11.26
N SER A 18 -8.30 18.14 12.37
CA SER A 18 -7.82 18.44 13.74
C SER A 18 -6.42 17.91 14.02
N LEU A 19 -6.04 16.83 13.35
CA LEU A 19 -4.71 16.22 13.47
C LEU A 19 -3.80 16.56 12.29
N LYS A 20 -4.31 17.24 11.26
CA LYS A 20 -3.64 17.48 9.97
C LYS A 20 -3.14 16.19 9.30
N ILE A 21 -3.86 15.08 9.48
CA ILE A 21 -3.48 13.75 8.97
C ILE A 21 -4.37 13.38 7.78
N ILE A 22 -3.79 12.68 6.80
CA ILE A 22 -4.50 11.96 5.76
C ILE A 22 -4.36 10.46 6.03
N LEU A 23 -5.47 9.81 6.35
CA LEU A 23 -5.54 8.40 6.70
C LEU A 23 -5.91 7.57 5.46
N PRO A 24 -5.00 6.74 4.91
CA PRO A 24 -5.33 5.83 3.83
C PRO A 24 -6.14 4.64 4.34
N HIS A 25 -7.16 4.25 3.58
CA HIS A 25 -7.95 3.03 3.75
C HIS A 25 -7.80 2.19 2.48
N ILE A 26 -6.86 1.24 2.51
CA ILE A 26 -6.48 0.45 1.34
C ILE A 26 -6.70 -1.03 1.64
N TYR A 27 -7.65 -1.62 0.94
CA TYR A 27 -8.01 -3.03 1.06
C TYR A 27 -7.36 -3.85 -0.06
N LEU A 28 -7.01 -5.08 0.26
CA LEU A 28 -6.62 -6.10 -0.71
C LEU A 28 -7.86 -6.92 -1.09
N GLN A 29 -7.78 -7.58 -2.24
CA GLN A 29 -8.80 -8.57 -2.60
C GLN A 29 -8.68 -9.78 -1.65
N PRO A 30 -9.79 -10.43 -1.25
CA PRO A 30 -9.74 -11.58 -0.33
C PRO A 30 -8.85 -12.74 -0.81
N ASP A 31 -8.72 -12.89 -2.13
CA ASP A 31 -7.91 -13.92 -2.79
C ASP A 31 -6.45 -13.48 -3.04
N PHE A 32 -5.97 -12.37 -2.47
CA PHE A 32 -4.66 -11.81 -2.81
C PHE A 32 -3.50 -12.81 -2.62
N LYS A 33 -3.59 -13.70 -1.63
CA LYS A 33 -2.58 -14.74 -1.37
C LYS A 33 -2.46 -15.74 -2.52
N GLU A 34 -3.58 -16.07 -3.16
CA GLU A 34 -3.63 -16.98 -4.31
C GLU A 34 -2.96 -16.35 -5.53
N ARG A 35 -2.98 -15.01 -5.62
CA ARG A 35 -2.34 -14.23 -6.69
C ARG A 35 -0.84 -14.05 -6.48
N LEU A 36 -0.31 -14.20 -5.26
CA LEU A 36 1.11 -13.95 -4.95
C LEU A 36 2.10 -14.76 -5.78
N PRO A 37 1.92 -16.08 -6.03
CA PRO A 37 2.87 -16.83 -6.85
C PRO A 37 3.04 -16.23 -8.25
N LEU A 38 1.93 -15.88 -8.91
CA LEU A 38 1.95 -15.24 -10.22
C LEU A 38 2.46 -13.79 -10.16
N PHE A 39 2.12 -13.04 -9.10
CA PHE A 39 2.66 -11.71 -8.85
C PHE A 39 4.20 -11.72 -8.83
N TYR A 40 4.80 -12.65 -8.09
CA TYR A 40 6.25 -12.83 -8.04
C TYR A 40 6.82 -13.35 -9.35
N ALA A 41 6.19 -14.34 -9.98
CA ALA A 41 6.65 -14.88 -11.27
C ALA A 41 6.67 -13.82 -12.38
N GLN A 42 5.73 -12.87 -12.35
CA GLN A 42 5.64 -11.75 -13.28
C GLN A 42 6.49 -10.55 -12.90
N ARG A 43 7.35 -10.66 -11.88
CA ARG A 43 8.24 -9.58 -11.41
C ARG A 43 7.50 -8.29 -11.03
N ARG A 44 6.28 -8.43 -10.51
CA ARG A 44 5.45 -7.30 -10.10
C ARG A 44 5.96 -6.64 -8.82
N LYS A 45 6.67 -7.39 -7.97
CA LYS A 45 7.37 -6.85 -6.80
C LYS A 45 8.34 -5.74 -7.24
N GLU A 46 9.16 -6.01 -8.26
CA GLU A 46 10.14 -5.06 -8.77
C GLU A 46 9.47 -3.83 -9.37
N VAL A 47 8.29 -3.97 -10.00
CA VAL A 47 7.51 -2.82 -10.47
C VAL A 47 7.12 -1.89 -9.32
N VAL A 48 6.71 -2.44 -8.17
CA VAL A 48 6.39 -1.66 -6.97
C VAL A 48 7.67 -1.03 -6.38
N GLU A 49 8.78 -1.76 -6.33
CA GLU A 49 10.06 -1.26 -5.82
C GLU A 49 10.60 -0.10 -6.68
N THR A 50 10.60 -0.24 -8.01
CA THR A 50 10.98 0.82 -8.94
C THR A 50 10.04 2.02 -8.86
N PHE A 51 8.75 1.81 -8.65
CA PHE A 51 7.82 2.91 -8.39
C PHE A 51 8.22 3.69 -7.14
N VAL A 52 8.56 3.00 -6.06
CA VAL A 52 8.98 3.62 -4.79
C VAL A 52 10.28 4.41 -4.94
N GLU A 53 11.26 3.88 -5.68
CA GLU A 53 12.50 4.60 -6.02
C GLU A 53 12.23 5.89 -6.79
N GLY A 54 11.15 5.93 -7.56
CA GLY A 54 10.73 7.07 -8.37
C GLY A 54 9.83 8.07 -7.67
N ILE A 55 9.59 7.98 -6.35
CA ILE A 55 8.81 8.98 -5.61
C ILE A 55 9.75 10.11 -5.18
N PRO A 56 9.81 11.26 -5.89
CA PRO A 56 10.47 12.45 -5.38
C PRO A 56 9.63 13.03 -4.24
N GLU A 57 10.26 13.34 -3.11
CA GLU A 57 9.56 14.06 -2.08
C GLU A 57 9.64 15.56 -2.34
N VAL A 58 8.50 16.23 -2.53
CA VAL A 58 8.47 17.69 -2.62
C VAL A 58 7.50 18.19 -1.56
N VAL A 59 8.05 18.72 -0.46
CA VAL A 59 7.26 19.39 0.59
C VAL A 59 7.62 20.86 0.54
N ASN A 60 6.64 21.72 0.21
CA ASN A 60 6.83 23.17 0.08
C ASN A 60 8.00 23.57 -0.85
N GLY A 61 8.20 22.84 -1.95
CA GLY A 61 9.28 23.10 -2.90
C GLY A 61 10.67 22.66 -2.44
N THR A 62 10.79 22.04 -1.26
CA THR A 62 12.05 21.46 -0.76
C THR A 62 12.02 19.95 -0.94
N SER A 63 13.11 19.42 -1.51
CA SER A 63 13.30 17.97 -1.61
C SER A 63 13.68 17.42 -0.25
N TYR A 64 12.84 16.58 0.32
CA TYR A 64 13.18 15.78 1.48
C TYR A 64 13.53 14.36 1.01
N ASN A 65 14.53 13.76 1.65
CA ASN A 65 14.86 12.36 1.42
C ASN A 65 14.50 11.60 2.69
N PHE A 66 13.22 11.26 2.90
CA PHE A 66 12.90 10.26 3.91
C PHE A 66 13.13 8.86 3.34
N PRO A 67 13.81 7.96 4.08
CA PRO A 67 13.99 6.59 3.63
C PRO A 67 12.63 5.89 3.57
N ILE A 68 12.28 5.36 2.39
CA ILE A 68 11.15 4.45 2.24
C ILE A 68 11.68 3.02 2.37
N ARG A 69 11.06 2.22 3.22
CA ARG A 69 11.40 0.80 3.41
C ARG A 69 10.16 -0.05 3.22
N LEU A 70 10.30 -1.09 2.42
CA LEU A 70 9.26 -2.09 2.19
C LEU A 70 9.67 -3.41 2.85
N LYS A 71 8.75 -4.07 3.52
CA LYS A 71 8.95 -5.42 4.04
C LYS A 71 8.08 -6.42 3.29
N TRP A 72 8.71 -7.39 2.67
CA TRP A 72 8.04 -8.43 1.90
C TRP A 72 8.02 -9.77 2.63
N SER A 73 6.99 -10.56 2.34
CA SER A 73 6.83 -11.94 2.77
C SER A 73 6.33 -12.76 1.59
N ASP A 74 6.98 -13.88 1.28
CA ASP A 74 6.56 -14.74 0.16
C ASP A 74 5.12 -15.26 0.32
N LYS A 75 4.62 -15.33 1.56
CA LYS A 75 3.28 -15.81 1.89
C LYS A 75 2.22 -14.71 1.99
N LEU A 76 2.65 -13.48 2.32
CA LEU A 76 1.75 -12.37 2.65
C LEU A 76 1.94 -11.15 1.75
N GLY A 77 2.88 -11.18 0.80
CA GLY A 77 3.15 -10.06 -0.08
C GLY A 77 3.81 -8.90 0.66
N LEU A 78 3.33 -7.68 0.40
CA LEU A 78 3.84 -6.47 1.06
C LEU A 78 3.23 -6.37 2.46
N THR A 79 4.05 -6.57 3.49
CA THR A 79 3.60 -6.64 4.89
C THR A 79 3.77 -5.34 5.66
N ASN A 80 4.71 -4.48 5.24
CA ASN A 80 4.94 -3.19 5.88
C ASN A 80 5.47 -2.19 4.85
N ILE A 81 5.00 -0.95 4.97
CA ILE A 81 5.48 0.22 4.27
C ILE A 81 5.90 1.23 5.33
N SER A 82 7.18 1.59 5.39
CA SER A 82 7.69 2.64 6.27
C SER A 82 8.16 3.82 5.43
N VAL A 83 7.74 5.03 5.78
CA VAL A 83 8.12 6.30 5.16
C VAL A 83 8.74 7.20 6.22
N GLY A 84 10.07 7.27 6.24
CA GLY A 84 10.84 7.98 7.26
C GLY A 84 10.64 7.39 8.66
N PHE A 85 10.70 8.25 9.67
CA PHE A 85 10.52 7.86 11.08
C PHE A 85 9.08 7.92 11.56
N ALA A 86 8.20 8.56 10.79
CA ALA A 86 6.93 9.06 11.30
C ALA A 86 5.70 8.44 10.62
N ALA A 87 5.82 7.87 9.41
CA ALA A 87 4.67 7.33 8.69
C ALA A 87 4.88 5.88 8.30
N GLY A 88 3.86 5.04 8.46
CA GLY A 88 3.91 3.68 7.96
C GLY A 88 2.59 2.92 8.08
N LEU A 89 2.48 1.91 7.22
CA LEU A 89 1.34 1.00 7.13
C LEU A 89 1.81 -0.44 7.35
N ASP A 90 1.04 -1.21 8.09
CA ASP A 90 1.17 -2.66 8.22
C ASP A 90 0.01 -3.37 7.53
N LEU A 91 0.28 -4.54 6.98
CA LEU A 91 -0.76 -5.44 6.51
C LEU A 91 -1.45 -6.08 7.72
N GLU A 92 -2.75 -5.86 7.83
CA GLU A 92 -3.64 -6.65 8.68
C GLU A 92 -4.25 -7.75 7.81
N ASP A 93 -3.91 -8.99 8.13
CA ASP A 93 -4.34 -10.20 7.41
C ASP A 93 -5.55 -10.85 8.12
N ASP A 94 -6.66 -10.11 8.13
CA ASP A 94 -7.95 -10.56 8.66
C ASP A 94 -8.87 -11.08 7.52
N VAL A 95 -10.18 -11.22 7.78
CA VAL A 95 -11.18 -11.63 6.77
C VAL A 95 -11.22 -10.66 5.57
N MET A 96 -10.86 -9.40 5.78
CA MET A 96 -10.87 -8.33 4.77
C MET A 96 -9.50 -7.62 4.79
N PRO A 97 -8.46 -8.28 4.22
CA PRO A 97 -7.07 -7.87 4.37
C PRO A 97 -6.87 -6.43 3.92
N LYS A 98 -6.14 -5.65 4.72
CA LYS A 98 -6.01 -4.21 4.52
C LYS A 98 -4.70 -3.67 5.06
N PHE A 99 -4.29 -2.51 4.56
CA PHE A 99 -3.21 -1.75 5.17
C PHE A 99 -3.76 -0.86 6.28
N VAL A 100 -3.27 -1.08 7.50
CA VAL A 100 -3.57 -0.25 8.66
C VAL A 100 -2.36 0.58 9.05
N PRO A 101 -2.57 1.81 9.53
CA PRO A 101 -1.44 2.62 9.99
C PRO A 101 -0.88 2.15 11.33
N HIS A 102 0.44 2.05 11.43
CA HIS A 102 1.14 1.90 12.71
C HIS A 102 1.81 3.21 13.17
N ASN A 103 1.95 4.20 12.27
CA ASN A 103 2.29 5.57 12.60
C ASN A 103 1.77 6.49 11.48
N LEU A 104 1.09 7.58 11.83
CA LEU A 104 0.41 8.46 10.87
C LEU A 104 1.03 9.85 10.81
N GLY A 105 2.34 9.94 11.09
CA GLY A 105 3.13 11.17 11.08
C GLY A 105 2.58 12.21 10.13
N ILE A 106 2.40 13.41 10.67
CA ILE A 106 1.42 14.41 10.26
C ILE A 106 1.44 14.70 8.74
N THR A 107 2.61 14.65 8.10
CA THR A 107 2.76 15.07 6.70
C THR A 107 2.90 13.94 5.68
N ASN A 108 3.29 12.71 6.06
CA ASN A 108 3.78 11.74 5.06
C ASN A 108 2.92 10.49 4.92
N GLY A 109 1.84 10.36 5.71
CA GLY A 109 0.94 9.20 5.67
C GLY A 109 0.32 8.94 4.28
N TYR A 110 0.10 9.98 3.49
CA TYR A 110 -0.43 9.84 2.13
C TYR A 110 0.52 9.11 1.19
N ILE A 111 1.85 9.24 1.37
CA ILE A 111 2.86 8.55 0.55
C ILE A 111 2.75 7.05 0.76
N ALA A 112 2.67 6.61 2.02
CA ALA A 112 2.50 5.19 2.32
C ALA A 112 1.20 4.64 1.72
N GLY A 113 0.13 5.44 1.71
CA GLY A 113 -1.13 5.11 1.03
C GLY A 113 -0.98 4.94 -0.48
N ILE A 114 -0.28 5.85 -1.16
CA ILE A 114 0.00 5.76 -2.61
C ILE A 114 0.77 4.48 -2.94
N ILE A 115 1.75 4.12 -2.12
CA ILE A 115 2.53 2.88 -2.30
C ILE A 115 1.63 1.65 -2.13
N ALA A 116 0.78 1.63 -1.10
CA ALA A 116 -0.18 0.55 -0.89
C ALA A 116 -1.15 0.43 -2.08
N MET A 117 -1.62 1.54 -2.64
CA MET A 117 -2.46 1.56 -3.84
C MET A 117 -1.74 0.97 -5.05
N GLN A 118 -0.48 1.35 -5.27
CA GLN A 118 0.33 0.80 -6.37
C GLN A 118 0.49 -0.71 -6.23
N TYR A 119 0.74 -1.21 -5.01
CA TYR A 119 0.82 -2.65 -4.75
C TYR A 119 -0.51 -3.36 -5.05
N VAL A 120 -1.64 -2.83 -4.60
CA VAL A 120 -2.98 -3.39 -4.89
C VAL A 120 -3.27 -3.37 -6.39
N ALA A 121 -2.88 -2.30 -7.10
CA ALA A 121 -3.04 -2.20 -8.53
C ALA A 121 -2.22 -3.26 -9.30
N GLU A 122 -0.96 -3.49 -8.89
CA GLU A 122 -0.13 -4.54 -9.51
C GLU A 122 -0.63 -5.95 -9.17
N LEU A 123 -1.14 -6.19 -7.95
CA LEU A 123 -1.84 -7.43 -7.60
C LEU A 123 -3.06 -7.66 -8.51
N GLY A 124 -3.85 -6.62 -8.77
CA GLY A 124 -5.04 -6.71 -9.63
C GLY A 124 -4.75 -6.99 -11.11
N LYS A 125 -3.51 -6.79 -11.57
CA LYS A 125 -3.09 -7.14 -12.95
C LYS A 125 -2.77 -8.63 -13.11
N VAL A 126 -2.69 -9.36 -12.00
CA VAL A 126 -2.46 -10.80 -12.00
C VAL A 126 -3.81 -11.49 -12.10
N ASN A 127 -4.10 -12.12 -13.23
CA ASN A 127 -5.29 -12.95 -13.41
C ASN A 127 -4.95 -14.41 -13.05
N LEU A 128 -5.81 -15.01 -12.23
CA LEU A 128 -5.79 -16.44 -11.89
C LEU A 128 -6.32 -17.28 -13.07
#